data_AF-A0A7J7UDZ7-F1
#
_entry.id   AF-A0A7J7UDZ7-F1
#
_cell.length_a   1.000
_cell.length_b   1.000
_cell.length_c   1.000
_cell.angle_alpha   90.00
_cell.angle_beta   90.00
_cell.angle_gamma   90.00
#
_symmetry.space_group_name_H-M   'P 1'
#
loop_
_entity.id
_entity.type
_entity.pdbx_description
1 polymer ?
#
loop_
_entity_poly.entity_id
_entity_poly.type
_entity_poly.pdbx_seq_one_letter_code
_entity_poly.pdbx_strand_id
1 'polypeptide(L)'
;MKRTIQTAEALGVPYEQWKVLNEIDAGVCEEMTYEEIQDHYPLEFALRDQDKYRYRYPKGESYEDLVQRLEPVIMELERQENVLVIGHQAVMRCLLAYFLDKAAEQLPYLKCPLHTVLKLTPVAYGCKVESIFLNVGAVNTHRERPQNVDIARPPEEALVTVPAHQ
;
A
#
# COMPACT_ATOMS: atom_id res chain seq x y z
N MET A 1 10.53 8.65 -3.39
CA MET A 1 11.06 8.85 -2.01
C MET A 1 12.43 8.19 -1.86
N LYS A 2 13.25 8.57 -0.87
CA LYS A 2 14.63 8.06 -0.68
C LYS A 2 14.76 6.53 -0.78
N ARG A 3 13.89 5.77 -0.11
CA ARG A 3 13.92 4.30 -0.10
C ARG A 3 13.74 3.64 -1.47
N THR A 4 12.94 4.21 -2.38
CA THR A 4 12.78 3.65 -3.74
C THR A 4 13.99 3.98 -4.62
N ILE A 5 14.53 5.19 -4.46
CA ILE A 5 15.73 5.66 -5.17
C ILE A 5 16.94 4.79 -4.80
N GLN A 6 17.19 4.58 -3.50
CA GLN A 6 18.30 3.75 -3.01
C GLN A 6 18.22 2.30 -3.51
N THR A 7 17.01 1.72 -3.59
CA THR A 7 16.82 0.39 -4.18
C THR A 7 17.11 0.39 -5.68
N ALA A 8 16.69 1.41 -6.42
CA ALA A 8 16.95 1.54 -7.85
C ALA A 8 18.45 1.72 -8.17
N GLU A 9 19.17 2.50 -7.34
CA GLU A 9 20.62 2.72 -7.48
C GLU A 9 21.41 1.40 -7.47
N ALA A 10 20.97 0.41 -6.68
CA ALA A 10 21.62 -0.90 -6.62
C ALA A 10 21.54 -1.71 -7.93
N LEU A 11 20.66 -1.33 -8.87
CA LEU A 11 20.50 -2.03 -10.14
C LEU A 11 21.51 -1.59 -11.21
N GLY A 12 22.17 -0.44 -11.03
CA GLY A 12 23.16 0.07 -11.99
C GLY A 12 22.61 0.40 -13.39
N VAL A 13 21.29 0.57 -13.52
CA VAL A 13 20.61 0.95 -14.77
C VAL A 13 19.96 2.32 -14.63
N PRO A 14 19.76 3.08 -15.74
CA PRO A 14 18.98 4.31 -15.70
C PRO A 14 17.55 4.05 -15.22
N TYR A 15 17.00 5.00 -14.47
CA TYR A 15 15.63 4.96 -13.96
C TYR A 15 15.02 6.35 -13.92
N GLU A 16 13.69 6.41 -13.93
CA GLU A 16 12.94 7.66 -13.81
C GLU A 16 12.30 7.79 -12.42
N GLN A 17 12.28 9.01 -11.90
CA GLN A 17 11.66 9.31 -10.61
C GLN A 17 10.33 10.02 -10.81
N TRP A 18 9.25 9.38 -10.36
CA TRP A 18 7.90 9.91 -10.48
C TRP A 18 7.38 10.29 -9.10
N LYS A 19 7.15 11.59 -8.85
CA LYS A 19 6.63 12.08 -7.56
C LYS A 19 5.25 11.49 -7.25
N VAL A 20 4.45 11.21 -8.28
CA VAL A 20 3.12 10.56 -8.16
C VAL A 20 3.19 9.11 -7.66
N LEU A 21 4.38 8.48 -7.64
CA LEU A 21 4.62 7.16 -7.03
C LEU A 21 5.02 7.24 -5.55
N ASN A 22 5.06 8.43 -4.94
CA ASN A 22 5.26 8.52 -3.49
C ASN A 22 4.14 7.81 -2.73
N GLU A 23 4.46 7.31 -1.53
CA GLU A 23 3.51 6.57 -0.69
C GLU A 23 2.28 7.41 -0.36
N ILE A 24 1.20 6.74 0.03
CA ILE A 24 0.02 7.40 0.57
C ILE A 24 0.39 8.31 1.74
N ASP A 25 -0.12 9.54 1.72
CA ASP A 25 0.07 10.50 2.81
C ASP A 25 -0.84 10.16 3.99
N ALA A 26 -0.26 9.86 5.15
CA ALA A 26 -1.00 9.60 6.39
C ALA A 26 -1.39 10.89 7.15
N GLY A 27 -1.04 12.07 6.63
CA GLY A 27 -1.40 13.36 7.18
C GLY A 27 -0.84 13.56 8.59
N VAL A 28 -1.74 13.84 9.55
CA VAL A 28 -1.34 13.99 10.97
C VAL A 28 -0.78 12.70 11.59
N CYS A 29 -1.00 11.54 10.95
CA CYS A 29 -0.53 10.24 11.41
C CYS A 29 0.80 9.82 10.71
N GLU A 30 1.45 10.72 9.97
CA GLU A 30 2.78 10.44 9.40
C GLU A 30 3.79 10.10 10.50
N GLU A 31 4.66 9.13 10.21
CA GLU A 31 5.71 8.65 11.11
C GLU A 31 5.24 8.02 12.44
N MET A 32 3.92 7.84 12.65
CA MET A 32 3.37 7.18 13.83
C MET A 32 3.26 5.66 13.68
N THR A 33 3.42 4.94 14.79
CA THR A 33 3.05 3.52 14.95
C THR A 33 1.53 3.36 15.04
N TYR A 34 1.01 2.14 14.89
CA TYR A 34 -0.44 1.91 15.04
C TYR A 34 -0.92 2.15 16.48
N GLU A 35 -0.05 1.89 17.45
CA GLU A 35 -0.22 2.14 18.87
C GLU A 35 -0.38 3.64 19.14
N GLU A 36 0.51 4.47 18.59
CA GLU A 36 0.42 5.94 18.70
C GLU A 36 -0.84 6.48 18.01
N ILE A 37 -1.21 5.92 16.85
CA ILE A 37 -2.45 6.29 16.16
C ILE A 37 -3.68 5.93 17.02
N GLN A 38 -3.69 4.74 17.65
CA GLN A 38 -4.79 4.33 18.52
C GLN A 38 -4.87 5.19 19.79
N ASP A 39 -3.74 5.66 20.32
CA ASP A 39 -3.70 6.53 21.50
C ASP A 39 -4.17 7.96 21.17
N HIS A 40 -3.66 8.55 20.09
CA HIS A 40 -3.92 9.96 19.75
C HIS A 40 -5.17 10.19 18.89
N TYR A 41 -5.53 9.22 18.04
CA TYR A 41 -6.60 9.32 17.04
C TYR A 41 -7.49 8.06 17.00
N PRO A 42 -8.05 7.61 18.14
CA PRO A 42 -8.85 6.37 18.22
C PRO A 42 -10.08 6.40 17.31
N LEU A 43 -10.72 7.57 17.20
CA LEU A 43 -11.90 7.78 16.36
C LEU A 43 -11.54 7.61 14.89
N GLU A 44 -10.52 8.30 14.42
CA GLU A 44 -10.05 8.25 13.04
C GLU A 44 -9.58 6.85 12.67
N PHE A 45 -8.91 6.15 13.60
CA PHE A 45 -8.43 4.79 13.37
C PHE A 45 -9.56 3.79 13.19
N ALA A 46 -10.62 3.88 14.02
CA ALA A 46 -11.81 3.05 13.88
C ALA A 46 -12.57 3.35 12.59
N LEU A 47 -12.80 4.63 12.27
CA LEU A 47 -13.48 5.04 11.03
C LEU A 47 -12.69 4.60 9.78
N ARG A 48 -11.36 4.63 9.84
CA ARG A 48 -10.52 4.11 8.76
C ARG A 48 -10.57 2.59 8.64
N ASP A 49 -10.73 1.86 9.73
CA ASP A 49 -10.95 0.42 9.68
C ASP A 49 -12.38 0.07 9.18
N GLN A 50 -13.35 0.98 9.29
CA GLN A 50 -14.70 0.82 8.74
C GLN A 50 -14.74 0.94 7.22
N ASP A 51 -14.13 1.99 6.67
CA ASP A 51 -13.97 2.18 5.21
C ASP A 51 -12.55 2.66 4.88
N LYS A 52 -11.63 1.71 4.81
CA LYS A 52 -10.22 1.97 4.50
C LYS A 52 -10.01 2.50 3.08
N TYR A 53 -10.97 2.29 2.19
CA TYR A 53 -10.86 2.77 0.81
C TYR A 53 -11.09 4.28 0.74
N ARG A 54 -12.14 4.78 1.39
CA ARG A 54 -12.57 6.19 1.30
C ARG A 54 -12.06 7.08 2.41
N TYR A 55 -11.83 6.54 3.60
CA TYR A 55 -11.51 7.36 4.76
C TYR A 55 -10.08 7.91 4.70
N ARG A 56 -9.94 9.20 5.01
CA ARG A 56 -8.67 9.94 5.12
C ARG A 56 -8.35 10.18 6.58
N TYR A 57 -7.11 9.94 6.99
CA TYR A 57 -6.64 10.59 8.21
C TYR A 57 -6.65 12.11 8.01
N PRO A 58 -6.79 12.91 9.08
CA PRO A 58 -6.78 14.37 8.96
C PRO A 58 -5.53 14.85 8.19
N LYS A 59 -5.74 15.67 7.15
CA LYS A 59 -4.69 16.17 6.24
C LYS A 59 -3.95 15.10 5.42
N GLY A 60 -4.43 13.86 5.40
CA GLY A 60 -3.87 12.77 4.60
C GLY A 60 -4.72 12.42 3.38
N GLU A 61 -4.35 11.32 2.74
CA GLU A 61 -5.00 10.71 1.57
C GLU A 61 -5.79 9.44 1.96
N SER A 62 -6.82 9.15 1.18
CA SER A 62 -7.49 7.85 1.16
C SER A 62 -6.92 6.98 0.04
N TYR A 63 -7.29 5.69 0.00
CA TYR A 63 -6.94 4.86 -1.15
C TYR A 63 -7.67 5.33 -2.41
N GLU A 64 -8.86 5.93 -2.29
CA GLU A 64 -9.59 6.54 -3.40
C GLU A 64 -8.80 7.72 -4.01
N ASP A 65 -8.21 8.60 -3.18
CA ASP A 65 -7.33 9.67 -3.68
C ASP A 65 -6.09 9.11 -4.38
N LEU A 66 -5.50 8.08 -3.77
CA LEU A 66 -4.31 7.44 -4.30
C LEU A 66 -4.59 6.80 -5.67
N VAL A 67 -5.75 6.17 -5.86
CA VAL A 67 -6.18 5.62 -7.15
C VAL A 67 -6.27 6.74 -8.19
N GLN A 68 -6.91 7.87 -7.87
CA GLN A 68 -6.99 9.02 -8.78
C GLN A 68 -5.59 9.59 -9.10
N ARG A 69 -4.72 9.72 -8.10
CA ARG A 69 -3.33 10.19 -8.28
C ARG A 69 -2.49 9.28 -9.17
N LEU A 70 -2.78 7.98 -9.18
CA LEU A 70 -2.07 6.97 -9.97
C LEU A 70 -2.62 6.78 -11.39
N GLU A 71 -3.71 7.46 -11.78
CA GLU A 71 -4.26 7.37 -13.14
C GLU A 71 -3.20 7.63 -14.24
N PRO A 72 -2.34 8.67 -14.15
CA PRO A 72 -1.29 8.88 -15.16
C PRO A 72 -0.24 7.76 -15.18
N VAL A 73 0.03 7.14 -14.04
CA VAL A 73 0.96 6.00 -13.94
C VAL A 73 0.38 4.79 -14.64
N ILE A 74 -0.90 4.50 -14.43
CA ILE A 74 -1.60 3.38 -15.06
C ILE A 74 -1.56 3.52 -16.58
N MET A 75 -1.86 4.71 -17.10
CA MET A 75 -1.80 5.00 -18.53
C MET A 75 -0.40 4.78 -19.11
N GLU A 76 0.65 5.17 -18.38
CA GLU A 76 2.02 4.96 -18.83
C GLU A 76 2.41 3.48 -18.79
N LEU A 77 2.02 2.73 -17.75
CA LEU A 77 2.28 1.30 -17.66
C LEU A 77 1.63 0.51 -18.80
N GLU A 78 0.44 0.90 -19.26
CA GLU A 78 -0.23 0.31 -20.43
C GLU A 78 0.50 0.60 -21.75
N ARG A 79 1.33 1.66 -21.82
CA ARG A 79 2.13 2.00 -23.00
C ARG A 79 3.49 1.31 -23.03
N GLN A 80 3.95 0.79 -21.90
CA GLN A 80 5.27 0.18 -21.77
C GLN A 80 5.21 -1.33 -22.04
N GLU A 81 6.31 -1.90 -22.51
CA GLU A 81 6.46 -3.35 -22.64
C GLU A 81 6.94 -3.96 -21.32
N ASN A 82 8.27 -4.01 -21.11
CA ASN A 82 8.87 -4.49 -19.88
C ASN A 82 9.21 -3.31 -18.98
N VAL A 83 8.56 -3.23 -17.82
CA VAL A 83 8.75 -2.15 -16.85
C VAL A 83 8.91 -2.73 -15.44
N LEU A 84 9.84 -2.15 -14.68
CA LEU A 84 10.00 -2.42 -13.25
C LEU A 84 9.55 -1.18 -12.46
N VAL A 85 8.53 -1.34 -11.65
CA VAL A 85 8.10 -0.29 -10.70
C VAL A 85 8.65 -0.61 -9.32
N ILE A 86 9.43 0.30 -8.75
CA ILE A 86 9.86 0.25 -7.34
C ILE A 86 9.07 1.32 -6.59
N GLY A 87 8.09 0.89 -5.79
CA GLY A 87 7.15 1.77 -5.10
C GLY A 87 6.95 1.40 -3.64
N HIS A 88 5.73 1.58 -3.15
CA HIS A 88 5.40 1.47 -1.74
C HIS A 88 4.15 0.63 -1.51
N GLN A 89 3.82 0.32 -0.25
CA GLN A 89 2.80 -0.66 0.05
C GLN A 89 1.42 -0.23 -0.47
N ALA A 90 0.97 1.00 -0.19
CA ALA A 90 -0.34 1.45 -0.66
C ALA A 90 -0.36 1.66 -2.18
N VAL A 91 0.72 2.22 -2.74
CA VAL A 91 0.88 2.39 -4.20
C VAL A 91 0.81 1.04 -4.93
N MET A 92 1.55 0.03 -4.47
CA MET A 92 1.56 -1.30 -5.07
C MET A 92 0.20 -1.98 -4.98
N ARG A 93 -0.54 -1.79 -3.89
CA ARG A 93 -1.92 -2.28 -3.77
C ARG A 93 -2.82 -1.71 -4.85
N CYS A 94 -2.73 -0.41 -5.13
CA CYS A 94 -3.51 0.23 -6.20
C CYS A 94 -3.14 -0.33 -7.58
N LEU A 95 -1.84 -0.44 -7.88
CA LEU A 95 -1.38 -0.99 -9.16
C LEU A 95 -1.82 -2.46 -9.35
N LEU A 96 -1.66 -3.29 -8.31
CA LEU A 96 -2.13 -4.68 -8.35
C LEU A 96 -3.64 -4.79 -8.51
N ALA A 97 -4.40 -3.94 -7.83
CA ALA A 97 -5.85 -3.96 -7.93
C ALA A 97 -6.33 -3.64 -9.34
N TYR A 98 -5.66 -2.71 -10.03
CA TYR A 98 -5.93 -2.43 -11.44
C TYR A 98 -5.66 -3.65 -12.33
N PHE A 99 -4.44 -4.19 -12.31
CA PHE A 99 -4.08 -5.29 -13.21
C PHE A 99 -4.77 -6.62 -12.89
N LEU A 100 -5.17 -6.84 -11.64
CA LEU A 100 -5.84 -8.07 -11.18
C LEU A 100 -7.35 -7.93 -11.01
N ASP A 101 -7.92 -6.82 -11.50
CA ASP A 101 -9.35 -6.50 -11.45
C ASP A 101 -9.97 -6.71 -10.04
N LYS A 102 -9.35 -6.07 -9.04
CA LYS A 102 -9.79 -6.17 -7.63
C LYS A 102 -10.72 -5.04 -7.27
N ALA A 103 -11.78 -5.39 -6.56
CA ALA A 103 -12.75 -4.43 -6.05
C ALA A 103 -12.11 -3.43 -5.08
N ALA A 104 -12.68 -2.21 -5.03
CA ALA A 104 -12.24 -1.14 -4.14
C ALA A 104 -12.17 -1.55 -2.66
N GLU A 105 -13.06 -2.43 -2.21
CA GLU A 105 -13.06 -2.95 -0.83
C GLU A 105 -11.90 -3.90 -0.53
N GLN A 106 -11.38 -4.59 -1.54
CA GLN A 106 -10.27 -5.55 -1.41
C GLN A 106 -8.91 -4.86 -1.56
N LEU A 107 -8.84 -3.82 -2.39
CA LEU A 107 -7.62 -3.10 -2.75
C LEU A 107 -6.77 -2.68 -1.52
N PRO A 108 -7.32 -2.01 -0.48
CA PRO A 108 -6.54 -1.60 0.70
C PRO A 108 -5.94 -2.74 1.53
N TYR A 109 -6.29 -3.98 1.20
CA TYR A 109 -5.91 -5.19 1.91
C TYR A 109 -5.16 -6.20 1.03
N LEU A 110 -4.77 -5.84 -0.19
CA LEU A 110 -3.87 -6.70 -0.98
C LEU A 110 -2.51 -6.85 -0.28
N LYS A 111 -1.94 -8.05 -0.34
CA LYS A 111 -0.65 -8.37 0.28
C LYS A 111 0.49 -7.98 -0.66
N CYS A 112 1.30 -7.01 -0.23
CA CYS A 112 2.50 -6.54 -0.92
C CYS A 112 3.71 -6.71 0.01
N PRO A 113 4.20 -7.96 0.22
CA PRO A 113 5.29 -8.21 1.16
C PRO A 113 6.59 -7.55 0.72
N LEU A 114 7.39 -7.12 1.69
CA LEU A 114 8.75 -6.63 1.42
C LEU A 114 9.62 -7.73 0.82
N HIS A 115 10.69 -7.32 0.12
CA HIS A 115 11.69 -8.19 -0.52
C HIS A 115 11.10 -9.27 -1.44
N THR A 116 9.94 -8.99 -2.03
CA THR A 116 9.24 -9.88 -2.93
C THR A 116 8.89 -9.12 -4.21
N VAL A 117 9.20 -9.70 -5.36
CA VAL A 117 8.80 -9.16 -6.66
C VAL A 117 7.49 -9.81 -7.07
N LEU A 118 6.50 -8.99 -7.43
CA LEU A 118 5.25 -9.46 -8.03
C LEU A 118 5.35 -9.26 -9.53
N LYS A 119 5.61 -10.35 -10.26
CA LYS A 119 5.68 -10.34 -11.71
C LYS A 119 4.28 -10.49 -12.27
N LEU A 120 3.84 -9.47 -12.99
CA LEU A 120 2.57 -9.45 -13.69
C LEU A 120 2.80 -9.81 -15.15
N THR A 121 2.02 -10.74 -15.68
CA THR A 121 2.03 -11.11 -17.10
C THR A 121 0.61 -10.96 -17.65
N PRO A 122 0.31 -9.84 -18.32
CA PRO A 122 -0.97 -9.64 -19.00
C PRO A 122 -1.22 -10.77 -20.02
N VAL A 123 -2.44 -11.28 -20.03
CA VAL A 123 -2.91 -12.31 -20.96
C VAL A 123 -4.28 -11.92 -21.50
N ALA A 124 -4.78 -12.64 -22.50
CA ALA A 124 -6.14 -12.44 -22.95
C ALA A 124 -7.12 -12.62 -21.77
N TYR A 125 -7.94 -11.59 -21.51
CA TYR A 125 -8.95 -11.56 -20.45
C TYR A 125 -8.42 -11.70 -19.01
N GLY A 126 -7.20 -11.26 -18.72
CA GLY A 126 -6.73 -11.16 -17.35
C GLY A 126 -5.23 -10.92 -17.22
N CYS A 127 -4.71 -11.16 -16.01
CA CYS A 127 -3.30 -11.01 -15.71
C CYS A 127 -2.84 -12.13 -14.78
N LYS A 128 -1.75 -12.80 -15.15
CA LYS A 128 -1.10 -13.79 -14.28
C LYS A 128 -0.18 -13.07 -13.31
N VAL A 129 -0.18 -13.49 -12.04
CA VAL A 129 0.73 -12.97 -11.02
C VAL A 129 1.63 -14.09 -10.50
N GLU A 130 2.93 -13.84 -10.51
CA GLU A 130 3.94 -14.71 -9.89
C GLU A 130 4.61 -13.94 -8.75
N SER A 131 4.70 -14.56 -7.58
CA SER A 131 5.37 -13.99 -6.40
C SER A 131 6.76 -14.59 -6.26
N ILE A 132 7.78 -13.74 -6.29
CA ILE A 132 9.19 -14.14 -6.29
C ILE A 132 9.86 -13.52 -5.06
N PHE A 133 10.02 -14.31 -4.00
CA PHE A 133 10.76 -13.89 -2.82
C PHE A 133 12.27 -13.85 -3.10
N LEU A 134 12.94 -12.75 -2.75
CA LEU A 134 14.35 -12.52 -3.06
C LEU A 134 15.32 -13.08 -2.02
N ASN A 135 14.85 -13.95 -1.11
CA ASN A 135 15.66 -14.60 -0.08
C ASN A 135 16.34 -13.64 0.91
N VAL A 136 15.68 -12.51 1.22
CA VAL A 136 16.13 -11.56 2.25
C VAL A 136 15.01 -11.38 3.27
N GLY A 137 15.27 -11.69 4.54
CA GLY A 137 14.30 -11.51 5.62
C GLY A 137 13.85 -10.05 5.75
N ALA A 138 12.59 -9.84 6.12
CA ALA A 138 12.00 -8.52 6.35
C ALA A 138 10.94 -8.58 7.45
N VAL A 139 10.64 -7.42 8.03
CA VAL A 139 9.46 -7.24 8.90
C VAL A 139 8.18 -7.40 8.09
N ASN A 140 7.09 -7.79 8.77
CA ASN A 140 5.76 -7.77 8.18
C ASN A 140 5.10 -6.41 8.43
N THR A 141 4.64 -5.74 7.38
CA THR A 141 3.91 -4.45 7.47
C THR A 141 2.42 -4.60 7.16
N HIS A 142 1.95 -5.83 6.92
CA HIS A 142 0.57 -6.10 6.59
C HIS A 142 -0.27 -6.19 7.87
N ARG A 143 -1.12 -5.18 8.09
CA ARG A 143 -2.19 -5.19 9.09
C ARG A 143 -3.52 -5.56 8.45
N GLU A 144 -4.09 -6.70 8.85
CA GLU A 144 -5.43 -7.13 8.46
C GLU A 144 -6.51 -6.26 9.12
N ARG A 145 -7.72 -6.26 8.56
CA ARG A 145 -8.85 -5.55 9.18
C ARG A 145 -9.19 -6.24 10.51
N PRO A 146 -9.17 -5.56 11.66
CA PRO A 146 -9.60 -6.18 12.91
C PRO A 146 -11.09 -6.53 12.83
N GLN A 147 -11.51 -7.52 13.63
CA GLN A 147 -12.92 -7.93 13.67
C GLN A 147 -13.81 -6.82 14.23
N ASN A 148 -13.36 -6.16 15.29
CA ASN A 148 -14.05 -5.02 15.87
C ASN A 148 -13.52 -3.72 15.26
N VAL A 149 -14.41 -3.00 14.58
CA VAL A 149 -14.15 -1.68 13.96
C VAL A 149 -15.05 -0.59 14.53
N ASP A 150 -15.75 -0.88 15.64
CA ASP A 150 -16.59 0.11 16.32
C ASP A 150 -15.75 1.28 16.85
N ILE A 151 -16.35 2.47 16.89
CA ILE A 151 -15.70 3.70 17.34
C ILE A 151 -15.33 3.61 18.83
N ALA A 152 -16.12 2.90 19.63
CA ALA A 152 -15.93 2.73 21.06
C ALA A 152 -15.18 1.43 21.41
N ARG A 153 -14.52 0.78 20.43
CA ARG A 153 -13.78 -0.47 20.66
C ARG A 153 -12.61 -0.29 21.64
N PRO A 154 -12.29 -1.30 22.47
CA PRO A 154 -11.09 -1.27 23.29
C PRO A 154 -9.80 -1.22 22.44
N PRO A 155 -8.72 -0.56 22.91
CA PRO A 155 -7.44 -0.49 22.20
C PRO A 155 -6.86 -1.86 21.83
N GLU A 156 -6.99 -2.86 22.71
CA GLU A 156 -6.52 -4.21 22.47
C GLU A 156 -7.20 -4.88 21.25
N GLU A 157 -8.48 -4.61 21.03
CA GLU A 157 -9.22 -5.12 19.88
C GLU A 157 -8.87 -4.36 18.60
N ALA A 158 -8.57 -3.06 18.71
CA ALA A 158 -8.09 -2.25 17.60
C ALA A 158 -6.71 -2.68 17.12
N LEU A 159 -5.83 -3.09 18.05
CA LEU A 159 -4.43 -3.40 17.77
C LEU A 159 -4.17 -4.89 17.55
N VAL A 160 -5.17 -5.76 17.71
CA VAL A 160 -5.02 -7.23 17.63
C VAL A 160 -4.42 -7.73 16.31
N THR A 161 -4.58 -7.00 15.21
CA THR A 161 -4.05 -7.35 13.88
C THR A 161 -2.74 -6.63 13.51
N VAL A 162 -2.19 -5.83 14.42
CA VAL A 162 -0.92 -5.12 14.22
C VAL A 162 0.22 -6.16 14.17
N PRO A 163 1.05 -6.15 13.11
CA PRO A 163 2.19 -7.06 13.05
C PRO A 163 3.27 -6.65 14.05
N ALA A 164 4.05 -7.64 14.49
CA ALA A 164 5.18 -7.42 15.38
C ALA A 164 6.20 -6.44 14.75
N HIS A 165 6.63 -5.46 15.56
CA HIS A 165 7.68 -4.50 15.24
C HIS A 165 8.49 -4.20 16.52
N GLN A 166 9.63 -3.51 16.36
CA GLN A 166 10.51 -3.10 17.46
C GLN A 166 10.23 -1.67 17.89
#